data_AF-A0A2M8FE70-F1
#
_entry.id   AF-A0A2M8FE70-F1
#
_cell.length_a   1.000
_cell.length_b   1.000
_cell.length_c   1.000
_cell.angle_alpha   90.00
_cell.angle_beta   90.00
_cell.angle_gamma   90.00
#
_symmetry.space_group_name_H-M   'P 1'
#
loop_
_entity.id
_entity.type
_entity.pdbx_description
1 polymer ?
#
loop_
_entity_poly.entity_id
_entity_poly.type
_entity_poly.pdbx_seq_one_letter_code
_entity_poly.pdbx_strand_id
1 'polypeptide(L)'
;EQAGQIAEAGLNYYKWYLAHYPDDTTNGTGTAGPYIGIYSDPEGGAIGEYSLSVASTTYCGEISSIDVVSEGHTYANPDVRRTVQAHYARTSIAEYAYILNSNVWAGADRIITGPYHSNGGVRMDATNNSVVTSGQSTWSCNSSFGCTPTKTEDGVFTSTTNSNQSLFAFPSTPINFAGITVDLSLMRPKAQSDGLYFGPSGKAGYHLIFKSNGSVDVRRVNKKEKEPNGNAWGYYMHILNGTTLIGNYTPPSSCPLIFVEDQVWLEGVVNGKVTLAVADNETSGNGPSIILNDNITYANQTSGLLAMGEYDVLVGLEVPDDMEINGIFVAQNGHFGRNYYGYVPSGWSGYNKRNSLTVNGTIVSNGRVGTQWVCSPGSYYCSGFEFRFNNYDRNLVLSPPPMVPRTSDVYTFSDWRDK
;
A
#
# COMPACT_ATOMS: atom_id res chain seq x y z
N GLU A 1 -21.79 6.38 -34.28
CA GLU A 1 -22.29 5.42 -33.28
C GLU A 1 -21.79 4.01 -33.56
N GLN A 2 -22.13 3.40 -34.70
CA GLN A 2 -21.67 2.05 -35.07
C GLN A 2 -20.15 1.84 -34.99
N ALA A 3 -19.35 2.79 -35.47
CA ALA A 3 -17.88 2.74 -35.31
C ALA A 3 -17.44 2.66 -33.83
N GLY A 4 -18.15 3.32 -32.92
CA GLY A 4 -17.88 3.26 -31.48
C GLY A 4 -18.25 1.91 -30.87
N GLN A 5 -19.39 1.34 -31.26
CA GLN A 5 -19.79 -0.02 -30.84
C GLN A 5 -18.78 -1.08 -31.29
N ILE A 6 -18.25 -0.95 -32.51
CA ILE A 6 -17.19 -1.83 -33.03
C ILE A 6 -15.90 -1.67 -32.21
N ALA A 7 -15.52 -0.44 -31.84
CA ALA A 7 -14.36 -0.18 -31.00
C ALA A 7 -14.54 -0.74 -29.57
N GLU A 8 -15.73 -0.60 -28.97
CA GLU A 8 -16.06 -1.21 -27.69
C GLU A 8 -16.03 -2.75 -27.74
N ALA A 9 -16.46 -3.35 -28.85
CA ALA A 9 -16.36 -4.79 -29.05
C ALA A 9 -14.89 -5.27 -29.01
N GLY A 10 -13.97 -4.48 -29.57
CA GLY A 10 -12.54 -4.74 -29.47
C GLY A 10 -12.03 -4.72 -28.03
N LEU A 11 -12.42 -3.73 -27.22
CA LEU A 11 -12.06 -3.70 -25.79
C LEU A 11 -12.65 -4.88 -25.02
N ASN A 12 -13.92 -5.24 -25.28
CA ASN A 12 -14.58 -6.36 -24.62
C ASN A 12 -13.94 -7.71 -24.98
N TYR A 13 -13.56 -7.89 -26.25
CA TYR A 13 -12.78 -9.04 -26.68
C TYR A 13 -11.46 -9.13 -25.93
N TYR A 14 -10.69 -8.03 -25.85
CA TYR A 14 -9.39 -8.07 -25.22
C TYR A 14 -9.48 -8.23 -23.69
N LYS A 15 -10.53 -7.71 -23.06
CA LYS A 15 -10.87 -8.01 -21.67
C LYS A 15 -11.06 -9.51 -21.44
N TRP A 16 -11.85 -10.17 -22.30
CA TRP A 16 -12.03 -11.62 -22.25
C TRP A 16 -10.69 -12.35 -22.48
N TYR A 17 -9.88 -11.87 -23.42
CA TYR A 17 -8.59 -12.44 -23.75
C TYR A 17 -7.64 -12.42 -22.54
N LEU A 18 -7.45 -11.25 -21.92
CA LEU A 18 -6.61 -11.11 -20.71
C LEU A 18 -7.12 -11.92 -19.53
N ALA A 19 -8.44 -12.19 -19.43
CA ALA A 19 -8.97 -13.06 -18.39
C ALA A 19 -8.55 -14.54 -18.56
N HIS A 20 -8.22 -14.97 -19.78
CA HIS A 20 -7.76 -16.34 -20.08
C HIS A 20 -6.24 -16.43 -20.27
N TYR A 21 -5.62 -15.33 -20.72
CA TYR A 21 -4.19 -15.21 -21.02
C TYR A 21 -3.61 -13.95 -20.37
N PRO A 22 -3.52 -13.91 -19.03
CA PRO A 22 -3.25 -12.68 -18.25
C PRO A 22 -1.89 -12.03 -18.49
N ASP A 23 -0.91 -12.78 -18.99
CA ASP A 23 0.45 -12.29 -19.22
C ASP A 23 0.79 -12.16 -20.72
N ASP A 24 -0.17 -12.44 -21.61
CA ASP A 24 0.01 -12.32 -23.06
C ASP A 24 -0.46 -10.95 -23.57
N THR A 25 0.49 -10.02 -23.71
CA THR A 25 0.26 -8.70 -24.29
C THR A 25 0.35 -8.70 -25.82
N THR A 26 0.48 -9.89 -26.44
CA THR A 26 0.66 -10.08 -27.88
C THR A 26 -0.53 -10.72 -28.59
N ASN A 27 -1.66 -10.90 -27.89
CA ASN A 27 -2.87 -11.51 -28.44
C ASN A 27 -2.61 -12.91 -29.06
N GLY A 28 -1.65 -13.67 -28.52
CA GLY A 28 -1.33 -15.02 -28.96
C GLY A 28 -0.52 -15.09 -30.24
N THR A 29 -0.14 -13.96 -30.83
CA THR A 29 0.63 -13.94 -32.09
C THR A 29 2.14 -13.99 -31.86
N GLY A 30 2.61 -13.66 -30.65
CA GLY A 30 4.04 -13.51 -30.34
C GLY A 30 4.69 -12.29 -31.00
N THR A 31 3.90 -11.42 -31.63
CA THR A 31 4.35 -10.21 -32.33
C THR A 31 3.59 -8.99 -31.84
N ALA A 32 4.22 -7.82 -31.91
CA ALA A 32 3.54 -6.56 -31.61
C ALA A 32 2.40 -6.31 -32.60
N GLY A 33 1.31 -5.72 -32.11
CA GLY A 33 0.14 -5.33 -32.90
C GLY A 33 0.43 -4.20 -33.90
N PRO A 34 -0.62 -3.64 -34.53
CA PRO A 34 -2.01 -3.77 -34.13
C PRO A 34 -2.65 -5.12 -34.47
N TYR A 35 -3.62 -5.54 -33.66
CA TYR A 35 -4.42 -6.75 -33.89
C TYR A 35 -5.76 -6.38 -34.51
N ILE A 36 -6.02 -6.85 -35.72
CA ILE A 36 -7.28 -6.57 -36.43
C ILE A 36 -8.29 -7.67 -36.12
N GLY A 37 -9.48 -7.28 -35.68
CA GLY A 37 -10.60 -8.18 -35.49
C GLY A 37 -11.81 -7.75 -36.30
N ILE A 38 -12.50 -8.72 -36.90
CA ILE A 38 -13.72 -8.48 -37.67
C ILE A 38 -14.90 -8.41 -36.71
N TYR A 39 -15.75 -7.39 -36.88
CA TYR A 39 -17.02 -7.27 -36.20
C TYR A 39 -18.15 -7.73 -37.13
N SER A 40 -18.85 -8.78 -36.73
CA SER A 40 -19.94 -9.37 -37.49
C SER A 40 -21.27 -9.14 -36.79
N ASP A 41 -22.25 -8.69 -37.57
CA ASP A 41 -23.65 -8.70 -37.21
C ASP A 41 -24.19 -10.14 -37.30
N PRO A 42 -24.90 -10.66 -36.27
CA PRO A 42 -25.46 -12.01 -36.29
C PRO A 42 -26.38 -12.33 -37.49
N GLU A 43 -26.99 -11.31 -38.08
CA GLU A 43 -27.95 -11.45 -39.18
C GLU A 43 -27.34 -11.13 -40.56
N GLY A 44 -26.40 -10.17 -40.62
CA GLY A 44 -25.83 -9.64 -41.86
C GLY A 44 -24.39 -10.01 -42.20
N GLY A 45 -23.66 -10.68 -41.30
CA GLY A 45 -22.23 -11.00 -41.50
C GLY A 45 -21.30 -9.84 -41.14
N ALA A 46 -20.09 -9.80 -41.71
CA ALA A 46 -19.07 -8.81 -41.34
C ALA A 46 -19.47 -7.37 -41.76
N ILE A 47 -19.54 -6.44 -40.80
CA ILE A 47 -19.97 -5.04 -41.05
C ILE A 47 -18.88 -4.01 -40.79
N GLY A 48 -17.76 -4.43 -40.21
CA GLY A 48 -16.60 -3.57 -39.96
C GLY A 48 -15.49 -4.28 -39.20
N GLU A 49 -14.49 -3.51 -38.81
CA GLU A 49 -13.30 -4.02 -38.13
C GLU A 49 -12.89 -3.10 -36.98
N TYR A 50 -12.31 -3.69 -35.95
CA TYR A 50 -11.56 -2.99 -34.93
C TYR A 50 -10.07 -3.32 -35.03
N SER A 51 -9.24 -2.35 -34.64
CA SER A 51 -7.79 -2.45 -34.54
C SER A 51 -7.37 -2.24 -33.09
N LEU A 52 -6.67 -3.20 -32.49
CA LEU A 52 -6.19 -3.14 -31.12
C LEU A 52 -4.71 -2.80 -31.06
N SER A 53 -4.37 -1.73 -30.36
CA SER A 53 -3.01 -1.45 -29.92
C SER A 53 -2.90 -1.73 -28.42
N VAL A 54 -1.95 -2.57 -28.05
CA VAL A 54 -1.73 -3.01 -26.66
C VAL A 54 -0.34 -2.55 -26.24
N ALA A 55 -0.27 -1.86 -25.11
CA ALA A 55 0.97 -1.46 -24.48
C ALA A 55 0.98 -1.97 -23.03
N SER A 56 2.09 -2.56 -22.60
CA SER A 56 2.28 -2.95 -21.20
C SER A 56 3.30 -2.06 -20.52
N THR A 57 3.05 -1.79 -19.24
CA THR A 57 4.04 -1.20 -18.34
C THR A 57 4.67 -2.32 -17.54
N THR A 58 5.99 -2.47 -17.65
CA THR A 58 6.75 -3.55 -17.00
C THR A 58 7.80 -2.97 -16.06
N TYR A 59 7.88 -3.53 -14.86
CA TYR A 59 8.91 -3.22 -13.88
C TYR A 59 9.50 -4.51 -13.32
N CYS A 60 10.82 -4.56 -13.11
CA CYS A 60 11.52 -5.72 -12.57
C CYS A 60 11.18 -7.03 -13.32
N GLY A 61 10.98 -6.94 -14.64
CA GLY A 61 10.61 -8.06 -15.51
C GLY A 61 9.15 -8.52 -15.41
N GLU A 62 8.29 -7.82 -14.67
CA GLU A 62 6.87 -8.15 -14.48
C GLU A 62 5.93 -7.07 -15.01
N ILE A 63 4.84 -7.51 -15.62
CA ILE A 63 3.78 -6.62 -16.09
C ILE A 63 3.06 -6.03 -14.87
N SER A 64 3.09 -4.70 -14.79
CA SER A 64 2.41 -3.90 -13.79
C SER A 64 1.01 -3.49 -14.25
N SER A 65 0.86 -3.13 -15.52
CA SER A 65 -0.42 -2.72 -16.11
C SER A 65 -0.41 -2.86 -17.63
N ILE A 66 -1.60 -2.87 -18.22
CA ILE A 66 -1.82 -3.03 -19.66
C ILE A 66 -2.81 -1.96 -20.12
N ASP A 67 -2.41 -1.16 -21.09
CA ASP A 67 -3.26 -0.20 -21.80
C ASP A 67 -3.67 -0.78 -23.15
N VAL A 68 -4.97 -0.73 -23.43
CA VAL A 68 -5.54 -1.23 -24.68
C VAL A 68 -6.31 -0.10 -25.35
N VAL A 69 -5.91 0.22 -26.57
CA VAL A 69 -6.59 1.20 -27.43
C VAL A 69 -7.27 0.41 -28.55
N SER A 70 -8.58 0.58 -28.70
CA SER A 70 -9.35 -0.01 -29.80
C SER A 70 -9.87 1.09 -30.72
N GLU A 71 -9.53 1.02 -31.99
CA GLU A 71 -10.08 1.87 -33.04
C GLU A 71 -11.03 1.05 -33.92
N GLY A 72 -12.29 1.45 -33.99
CA GLY A 72 -13.34 0.79 -34.76
C GLY A 72 -13.83 1.61 -35.94
N HIS A 73 -14.20 0.93 -37.02
CA HIS A 73 -14.87 1.52 -38.19
C HIS A 73 -15.78 0.50 -38.88
N THR A 74 -16.73 1.00 -39.67
CA THR A 74 -17.60 0.16 -40.53
C THR A 74 -17.03 0.07 -41.94
N TYR A 75 -17.29 -1.02 -42.67
CA TYR A 75 -16.90 -1.12 -44.08
C TYR A 75 -17.63 -0.14 -44.99
N ALA A 76 -18.87 0.21 -44.64
CA ALA A 76 -19.67 1.17 -45.40
C ALA A 76 -19.10 2.60 -45.32
N ASN A 77 -18.48 2.96 -44.20
CA ASN A 77 -17.91 4.28 -43.95
C ASN A 77 -16.54 4.17 -43.24
N PRO A 78 -15.47 3.78 -43.96
CA PRO A 78 -14.16 3.51 -43.36
C PRO A 78 -13.43 4.76 -42.85
N ASP A 79 -13.82 5.94 -43.32
CA ASP A 79 -13.25 7.22 -42.88
C ASP A 79 -13.82 7.69 -41.53
N VAL A 80 -14.95 7.12 -41.09
CA VAL A 80 -15.57 7.43 -39.80
C VAL A 80 -15.06 6.45 -38.75
N ARG A 81 -14.02 6.89 -38.03
CA ARG A 81 -13.34 6.09 -36.99
C ARG A 81 -13.73 6.55 -35.59
N ARG A 82 -13.74 5.63 -34.64
CA ARG A 82 -13.91 5.89 -33.21
C ARG A 82 -12.88 5.12 -32.41
N THR A 83 -12.32 5.77 -31.40
CA THR A 83 -11.23 5.21 -30.62
C THR A 83 -11.59 5.24 -29.15
N VAL A 84 -11.54 4.07 -28.51
CA VAL A 84 -11.77 3.91 -27.08
C VAL A 84 -10.54 3.32 -26.42
N GLN A 85 -10.30 3.65 -25.16
CA GLN A 85 -9.17 3.14 -24.38
C GLN A 85 -9.63 2.51 -23.06
N ALA A 86 -8.97 1.42 -22.69
CA ALA A 86 -9.09 0.77 -21.39
C ALA A 86 -7.73 0.61 -20.70
N HIS A 87 -7.70 0.84 -19.39
CA HIS A 87 -6.56 0.51 -18.53
C HIS A 87 -6.88 -0.74 -17.70
N TYR A 88 -6.01 -1.75 -17.76
CA TYR A 88 -6.10 -2.99 -16.99
C TYR A 88 -4.95 -3.08 -16.00
N ALA A 89 -5.31 -3.22 -14.73
CA ALA A 89 -4.39 -3.56 -13.65
C ALA A 89 -5.03 -4.64 -12.79
N ARG A 90 -4.22 -5.41 -12.06
CA ARG A 90 -4.75 -6.36 -11.07
C ARG A 90 -5.07 -5.59 -9.79
N THR A 91 -6.23 -5.87 -9.22
CA THR A 91 -6.65 -5.29 -7.94
C THR A 91 -5.61 -5.61 -6.86
N SER A 92 -5.15 -4.56 -6.18
CA SER A 92 -4.05 -4.62 -5.23
C SER A 92 -4.49 -4.16 -3.84
N ILE A 93 -3.63 -4.37 -2.85
CA ILE A 93 -3.86 -3.86 -1.49
C ILE A 93 -4.04 -2.33 -1.44
N ALA A 94 -3.60 -1.60 -2.49
CA ALA A 94 -3.71 -0.15 -2.58
C ALA A 94 -5.16 0.37 -2.58
N GLU A 95 -6.15 -0.48 -2.86
CA GLU A 95 -7.58 -0.13 -2.80
C GLU A 95 -8.08 0.16 -1.38
N TYR A 96 -7.31 -0.23 -0.35
CA TYR A 96 -7.71 -0.12 1.04
C TYR A 96 -6.97 1.03 1.72
N ALA A 97 -7.64 1.71 2.65
CA ALA A 97 -6.96 2.52 3.65
C ALA A 97 -6.27 1.62 4.68
N TYR A 98 -6.92 0.49 5.04
CA TYR A 98 -6.41 -0.48 6.01
C TYR A 98 -6.75 -1.92 5.65
N ILE A 99 -5.77 -2.80 5.85
CA ILE A 99 -5.94 -4.26 5.88
C ILE A 99 -5.24 -4.79 7.13
N LEU A 100 -5.98 -5.45 8.02
CA LEU A 100 -5.46 -5.96 9.29
C LEU A 100 -5.68 -7.47 9.45
N ASN A 101 -4.78 -8.15 10.16
CA ASN A 101 -4.94 -9.56 10.55
C ASN A 101 -5.23 -9.73 12.06
N SER A 102 -5.86 -8.73 12.69
CA SER A 102 -6.04 -8.69 14.14
C SER A 102 -7.28 -7.92 14.57
N ASN A 103 -7.73 -8.15 15.82
CA ASN A 103 -8.77 -7.33 16.41
C ASN A 103 -8.26 -5.88 16.60
N VAL A 104 -9.11 -4.89 16.33
CA VAL A 104 -8.72 -3.48 16.34
C VAL A 104 -9.78 -2.57 16.94
N TRP A 105 -9.33 -1.47 17.54
CA TRP A 105 -10.18 -0.34 17.92
C TRP A 105 -9.71 0.90 17.17
N ALA A 106 -10.54 1.38 16.23
CA ALA A 106 -10.38 2.68 15.60
C ALA A 106 -11.11 3.74 16.45
N GLY A 107 -10.34 4.57 17.16
CA GLY A 107 -10.87 5.60 18.07
C GLY A 107 -11.63 6.74 17.36
N ALA A 108 -12.41 7.48 18.15
CA ALA A 108 -13.32 8.53 17.68
C ALA A 108 -12.62 9.78 17.10
N ASP A 109 -11.33 9.95 17.37
CA ASP A 109 -10.46 11.04 16.90
C ASP A 109 -9.94 10.84 15.47
N ARG A 110 -10.42 9.80 14.77
CA ARG A 110 -9.95 9.41 13.44
C ARG A 110 -10.97 9.73 12.36
N ILE A 111 -10.47 10.11 11.19
CA ILE A 111 -11.25 10.18 9.94
C ILE A 111 -10.62 9.22 8.94
N ILE A 112 -11.41 8.27 8.44
CA ILE A 112 -10.96 7.22 7.52
C ILE A 112 -11.75 7.34 6.22
N THR A 113 -11.05 7.74 5.16
CA THR A 113 -11.55 7.81 3.79
C THR A 113 -10.92 6.70 2.98
N GLY A 114 -11.66 5.60 2.79
CA GLY A 114 -11.22 4.42 2.04
C GLY A 114 -11.66 3.12 2.72
N PRO A 115 -11.75 2.01 1.96
CA PRO A 115 -12.10 0.70 2.52
C PRO A 115 -11.22 0.30 3.71
N TYR A 116 -11.85 -0.23 4.75
CA TYR A 116 -11.20 -0.71 5.97
C TYR A 116 -11.53 -2.18 6.17
N HIS A 117 -10.53 -3.05 6.24
CA HIS A 117 -10.71 -4.47 6.46
C HIS A 117 -9.89 -4.97 7.65
N SER A 118 -10.48 -5.87 8.43
CA SER A 118 -9.72 -6.75 9.32
C SER A 118 -10.20 -8.19 9.21
N ASN A 119 -9.27 -9.16 9.19
CA ASN A 119 -9.62 -10.57 9.38
C ASN A 119 -10.16 -10.85 10.80
N GLY A 120 -9.85 -9.97 11.76
CA GLY A 120 -10.39 -9.97 13.12
C GLY A 120 -11.61 -9.06 13.28
N GLY A 121 -12.02 -8.83 14.52
CA GLY A 121 -13.10 -7.93 14.88
C GLY A 121 -12.70 -6.46 14.89
N VAL A 122 -13.65 -5.59 14.59
CA VAL A 122 -13.43 -4.14 14.46
C VAL A 122 -14.38 -3.39 15.39
N ARG A 123 -13.83 -2.67 16.38
CA ARG A 123 -14.53 -1.58 17.05
C ARG A 123 -14.23 -0.30 16.27
N MET A 124 -15.18 0.14 15.44
CA MET A 124 -15.08 1.34 14.63
C MET A 124 -15.81 2.47 15.35
N ASP A 125 -15.10 3.29 16.14
CA ASP A 125 -15.65 4.54 16.72
C ASP A 125 -15.28 5.77 15.88
N ALA A 126 -14.41 5.59 14.88
CA ALA A 126 -13.97 6.64 13.96
C ALA A 126 -15.08 7.08 12.99
N THR A 127 -14.88 8.23 12.35
CA THR A 127 -15.66 8.61 11.16
C THR A 127 -15.17 7.78 9.97
N ASN A 128 -16.05 6.99 9.36
CA ASN A 128 -15.76 6.21 8.15
C ASN A 128 -16.53 6.75 6.93
N ASN A 129 -15.83 7.02 5.85
CA ASN A 129 -16.39 7.49 4.57
C ASN A 129 -16.47 6.37 3.51
N SER A 130 -16.21 5.12 3.90
CA SER A 130 -16.28 3.95 3.03
C SER A 130 -16.62 2.69 3.84
N VAL A 131 -16.66 1.55 3.16
CA VAL A 131 -17.02 0.24 3.73
C VAL A 131 -16.02 -0.19 4.80
N VAL A 132 -16.55 -0.67 5.92
CA VAL A 132 -15.78 -1.28 7.01
C VAL A 132 -16.17 -2.76 7.09
N THR A 133 -15.20 -3.64 6.95
CA THR A 133 -15.41 -5.07 6.83
C THR A 133 -14.65 -5.85 7.88
N SER A 134 -15.23 -6.98 8.30
CA SER A 134 -14.59 -7.93 9.20
C SER A 134 -14.66 -9.34 8.62
N GLY A 135 -13.60 -10.12 8.79
CA GLY A 135 -13.58 -11.56 8.53
C GLY A 135 -14.40 -12.38 9.54
N GLN A 136 -14.78 -11.79 10.67
CA GLN A 136 -15.54 -12.42 11.73
C GLN A 136 -17.01 -12.07 11.64
N SER A 137 -17.90 -13.01 11.98
CA SER A 137 -19.31 -12.70 12.21
C SER A 137 -19.50 -12.04 13.58
N THR A 138 -18.79 -12.54 14.60
CA THR A 138 -18.75 -12.02 15.97
C THR A 138 -17.36 -12.23 16.59
N TRP A 139 -17.03 -11.49 17.64
CA TRP A 139 -15.75 -11.62 18.35
C TRP A 139 -15.85 -11.20 19.82
N SER A 140 -14.86 -11.62 20.63
CA SER A 140 -14.79 -11.29 22.05
C SER A 140 -14.11 -9.93 22.26
N CYS A 141 -14.91 -8.90 22.52
CA CYS A 141 -14.41 -7.58 22.88
C CYS A 141 -14.09 -7.52 24.36
N ASN A 142 -12.82 -7.28 24.70
CA ASN A 142 -12.32 -7.17 26.08
C ASN A 142 -11.88 -5.72 26.41
N SER A 143 -11.29 -5.52 27.59
CA SER A 143 -10.89 -4.19 28.07
C SER A 143 -9.84 -3.50 27.20
N SER A 144 -9.00 -4.25 26.46
CA SER A 144 -8.02 -3.68 25.52
C SER A 144 -8.68 -3.01 24.31
N PHE A 145 -9.96 -3.31 24.07
CA PHE A 145 -10.82 -2.67 23.07
C PHE A 145 -11.91 -1.83 23.73
N GLY A 146 -11.74 -1.50 25.02
CA GLY A 146 -12.66 -0.67 25.80
C GLY A 146 -14.01 -1.31 26.13
N CYS A 147 -14.11 -2.65 26.13
CA CYS A 147 -15.28 -3.38 26.62
C CYS A 147 -15.03 -3.89 28.04
N THR A 148 -15.86 -3.50 29.00
CA THR A 148 -15.80 -4.00 30.37
C THR A 148 -17.23 -4.16 30.91
N PRO A 149 -17.70 -5.38 31.23
CA PRO A 149 -16.99 -6.66 31.12
C PRO A 149 -16.69 -7.06 29.67
N THR A 150 -15.89 -8.11 29.48
CA THR A 150 -15.73 -8.75 28.18
C THR A 150 -17.09 -9.22 27.67
N LYS A 151 -17.41 -8.93 26.41
CA LYS A 151 -18.67 -9.29 25.76
C LYS A 151 -18.45 -9.71 24.31
N THR A 152 -19.36 -10.54 23.80
CA THR A 152 -19.40 -10.88 22.38
C THR A 152 -20.05 -9.73 21.62
N GLU A 153 -19.38 -9.29 20.57
CA GLU A 153 -19.84 -8.23 19.68
C GLU A 153 -19.85 -8.70 18.24
N ASP A 154 -20.60 -8.01 17.41
CA ASP A 154 -20.60 -8.17 15.96
C ASP A 154 -19.20 -7.95 15.36
N GLY A 155 -18.94 -8.57 14.21
CA GLY A 155 -17.66 -8.48 13.50
C GLY A 155 -17.18 -7.05 13.31
N VAL A 156 -18.10 -6.13 13.02
CA VAL A 156 -17.89 -4.69 13.11
C VAL A 156 -18.97 -4.08 14.01
N PHE A 157 -18.56 -3.34 15.04
CA PHE A 157 -19.50 -2.58 15.86
C PHE A 157 -18.92 -1.20 16.21
N THR A 158 -19.77 -0.31 16.70
CA THR A 158 -19.39 1.01 17.20
C THR A 158 -20.04 1.27 18.56
N SER A 159 -19.40 2.11 19.36
CA SER A 159 -19.95 2.63 20.62
C SER A 159 -20.26 4.13 20.55
N THR A 160 -20.07 4.74 19.38
CA THR A 160 -20.23 6.17 19.15
C THR A 160 -21.19 6.46 18.02
N THR A 161 -21.61 7.72 17.89
CA THR A 161 -22.47 8.19 16.79
C THR A 161 -21.67 8.66 15.58
N ASN A 162 -20.34 8.66 15.64
CA ASN A 162 -19.47 9.19 14.59
C ASN A 162 -19.41 8.27 13.37
N SER A 163 -19.56 6.96 13.59
CA SER A 163 -19.41 5.95 12.55
C SER A 163 -20.69 5.79 11.74
N ASN A 164 -20.53 5.65 10.43
CA ASN A 164 -21.61 5.31 9.53
C ASN A 164 -21.79 3.79 9.48
N GLN A 165 -22.69 3.28 10.31
CA GLN A 165 -22.99 1.85 10.43
C GLN A 165 -23.61 1.23 9.16
N SER A 166 -24.20 2.03 8.26
CA SER A 166 -24.76 1.49 7.01
C SER A 166 -23.68 0.98 6.04
N LEU A 167 -22.43 1.32 6.30
CA LEU A 167 -21.25 0.89 5.55
C LEU A 167 -20.53 -0.28 6.22
N PHE A 168 -21.07 -0.84 7.30
CA PHE A 168 -20.50 -2.03 7.93
C PHE A 168 -20.96 -3.29 7.20
N ALA A 169 -20.02 -4.19 6.89
CA ALA A 169 -20.32 -5.46 6.24
C ALA A 169 -19.49 -6.61 6.85
N PHE A 170 -20.18 -7.55 7.48
CA PHE A 170 -19.57 -8.70 8.15
C PHE A 170 -20.55 -9.89 8.26
N PRO A 171 -20.06 -11.14 8.23
CA PRO A 171 -18.68 -11.50 7.86
C PRO A 171 -18.41 -11.27 6.37
N SER A 172 -17.17 -10.94 6.06
CA SER A 172 -16.60 -10.80 4.72
C SER A 172 -15.49 -11.84 4.51
N THR A 173 -15.11 -12.10 3.27
CA THR A 173 -13.99 -13.02 2.98
C THR A 173 -12.69 -12.46 3.60
N PRO A 174 -11.98 -13.23 4.46
CA PRO A 174 -10.69 -12.82 4.99
C PRO A 174 -9.64 -12.61 3.88
N ILE A 175 -8.78 -11.62 4.05
CA ILE A 175 -7.63 -11.36 3.16
C ILE A 175 -6.46 -12.27 3.55
N ASN A 176 -5.85 -12.94 2.56
CA ASN A 176 -4.74 -13.87 2.78
C ASN A 176 -3.42 -13.12 3.04
N PHE A 177 -3.03 -12.98 4.31
CA PHE A 177 -1.74 -12.37 4.69
C PHE A 177 -0.52 -13.22 4.31
N ALA A 178 -0.64 -14.55 4.23
CA ALA A 178 0.50 -15.39 3.84
C ALA A 178 0.94 -15.15 2.39
N GLY A 179 -0.01 -14.77 1.52
CA GLY A 179 0.29 -14.36 0.14
C GLY A 179 1.16 -13.10 0.08
N ILE A 180 1.00 -12.19 1.03
CA ILE A 180 1.82 -10.97 1.14
C ILE A 180 3.27 -11.33 1.52
N THR A 181 3.48 -12.34 2.38
CA THR A 181 4.80 -12.76 2.88
C THR A 181 5.71 -13.33 1.79
N VAL A 182 5.16 -14.07 0.82
CA VAL A 182 5.94 -14.69 -0.27
C VAL A 182 6.67 -13.65 -1.12
N ASP A 183 6.12 -12.45 -1.26
CA ASP A 183 6.66 -11.41 -2.15
C ASP A 183 8.06 -10.91 -1.73
N LEU A 184 8.36 -10.78 -0.43
CA LEU A 184 9.69 -10.33 0.03
C LEU A 184 10.81 -11.30 -0.37
N SER A 185 10.52 -12.61 -0.39
CA SER A 185 11.50 -13.63 -0.80
C SER A 185 11.88 -13.51 -2.28
N LEU A 186 10.96 -13.03 -3.13
CA LEU A 186 11.16 -12.82 -4.56
C LEU A 186 11.83 -11.47 -4.88
N MET A 187 11.70 -10.48 -4.00
CA MET A 187 12.28 -9.15 -4.18
C MET A 187 13.81 -9.15 -4.05
N ARG A 188 14.37 -9.93 -3.13
CA ARG A 188 15.82 -9.99 -2.90
C ARG A 188 16.63 -10.29 -4.18
N PRO A 189 16.40 -11.42 -4.90
CA PRO A 189 17.18 -11.72 -6.09
C PRO A 189 16.99 -10.69 -7.21
N LYS A 190 15.79 -10.09 -7.33
CA LYS A 190 15.54 -9.02 -8.32
C LYS A 190 16.27 -7.72 -8.01
N ALA A 191 16.37 -7.37 -6.73
CA ALA A 191 17.15 -6.21 -6.30
C ALA A 191 18.64 -6.42 -6.53
N GLN A 192 19.13 -7.65 -6.40
CA GLN A 192 20.52 -8.02 -6.70
C GLN A 192 20.82 -7.97 -8.21
N SER A 193 19.87 -8.36 -9.06
CA SER A 193 20.06 -8.37 -10.52
C SER A 193 19.86 -6.99 -11.16
N ASP A 194 18.73 -6.33 -10.86
CA ASP A 194 18.22 -5.20 -11.64
C ASP A 194 17.88 -3.97 -10.80
N GLY A 195 17.83 -4.10 -9.47
CA GLY A 195 17.50 -3.02 -8.53
C GLY A 195 18.69 -2.53 -7.71
N LEU A 196 18.39 -2.06 -6.49
CA LEU A 196 19.40 -1.70 -5.49
C LEU A 196 19.33 -2.68 -4.32
N TYR A 197 20.44 -3.33 -4.01
CA TYR A 197 20.55 -4.27 -2.90
C TYR A 197 21.56 -3.80 -1.87
N PHE A 198 21.15 -3.82 -0.59
CA PHE A 198 21.99 -3.50 0.56
C PHE A 198 21.93 -4.66 1.56
N GLY A 199 23.02 -5.41 1.67
CA GLY A 199 23.17 -6.48 2.67
C GLY A 199 23.26 -5.95 4.11
N PRO A 200 23.56 -6.82 5.09
CA PRO A 200 23.55 -6.44 6.51
C PRO A 200 24.56 -5.32 6.79
N SER A 201 24.17 -4.31 7.56
CA SER A 201 25.01 -3.11 7.76
C SER A 201 26.25 -3.37 8.65
N GLY A 202 26.24 -4.47 9.40
CA GLY A 202 27.19 -4.75 10.48
C GLY A 202 27.08 -3.77 11.66
N LYS A 203 26.00 -2.97 11.71
CA LYS A 203 25.72 -1.94 12.71
C LYS A 203 24.25 -1.98 13.12
N ALA A 204 23.57 -0.84 13.16
CA ALA A 204 22.20 -0.72 13.63
C ALA A 204 21.16 -0.65 12.50
N GLY A 205 21.60 -0.65 11.24
CA GLY A 205 20.74 -0.52 10.06
C GLY A 205 21.17 0.57 9.08
N TYR A 206 20.22 1.00 8.25
CA TYR A 206 20.40 2.04 7.24
C TYR A 206 19.41 3.19 7.45
N HIS A 207 19.83 4.41 7.13
CA HIS A 207 18.98 5.58 7.04
C HIS A 207 18.87 5.96 5.57
N LEU A 208 17.67 5.82 5.01
CA LEU A 208 17.32 6.09 3.62
C LEU A 208 16.54 7.41 3.56
N ILE A 209 17.10 8.37 2.83
CA ILE A 209 16.51 9.71 2.67
C ILE A 209 16.21 9.92 1.20
N PHE A 210 14.94 9.83 0.82
CA PHE A 210 14.50 10.11 -0.55
C PHE A 210 14.62 11.61 -0.87
N LYS A 211 15.05 11.92 -2.08
CA LYS A 211 15.24 13.28 -2.56
C LYS A 211 14.28 13.60 -3.71
N SER A 212 13.87 14.85 -3.79
CA SER A 212 12.97 15.36 -4.83
C SER A 212 13.54 15.22 -6.26
N ASN A 213 14.84 15.00 -6.43
CA ASN A 213 15.46 14.73 -7.73
C ASN A 213 15.39 13.24 -8.16
N GLY A 214 14.75 12.36 -7.38
CA GLY A 214 14.60 10.93 -7.70
C GLY A 214 15.72 10.03 -7.16
N SER A 215 16.72 10.59 -6.46
CA SER A 215 17.75 9.79 -5.80
C SER A 215 17.43 9.54 -4.32
N VAL A 216 18.17 8.62 -3.71
CA VAL A 216 18.11 8.26 -2.29
C VAL A 216 19.51 8.35 -1.70
N ASP A 217 19.67 9.14 -0.62
CA ASP A 217 20.87 9.05 0.21
C ASP A 217 20.76 7.80 1.07
N VAL A 218 21.75 6.91 0.97
CA VAL A 218 21.84 5.72 1.80
C VAL A 218 22.97 5.93 2.80
N ARG A 219 22.62 5.95 4.08
CA ARG A 219 23.57 6.14 5.17
C ARG A 219 23.56 4.93 6.08
N ARG A 220 24.73 4.46 6.52
CA ARG A 220 24.82 3.45 7.57
C ARG A 220 24.50 4.10 8.91
N VAL A 221 23.64 3.48 9.71
CA VAL A 221 23.36 3.90 11.09
C VAL A 221 24.42 3.28 11.99
N ASN A 222 25.32 4.11 12.51
CA ASN A 222 26.45 3.62 13.29
C ASN A 222 26.02 3.22 14.70
N LYS A 223 25.10 4.00 15.30
CA LYS A 223 24.53 3.79 16.63
C LYS A 223 23.12 4.39 16.72
N LYS A 224 22.33 3.87 17.66
CA LYS A 224 21.08 4.46 18.15
C LYS A 224 21.33 5.14 19.49
N GLU A 225 20.47 6.09 19.86
CA GLU A 225 20.43 6.55 21.23
C GLU A 225 20.13 5.39 22.18
N LYS A 226 20.64 5.52 23.42
CA LYS A 226 20.41 4.49 24.43
C LYS A 226 18.94 4.50 24.85
N GLU A 227 18.30 3.35 24.67
CA GLU A 227 16.93 3.16 25.12
C GLU A 227 16.83 3.22 26.66
N PRO A 228 15.86 3.94 27.23
CA PRO A 228 15.69 4.01 28.68
C PRO A 228 15.38 2.62 29.24
N ASN A 229 16.18 2.15 30.20
CA ASN A 229 15.97 0.84 30.83
C ASN A 229 14.63 0.81 31.61
N GLY A 230 13.75 -0.16 31.33
CA GLY A 230 12.67 -0.55 32.24
C GLY A 230 11.37 -1.00 31.57
N ASN A 231 10.98 -2.26 31.84
CA ASN A 231 9.61 -2.81 31.88
C ASN A 231 8.55 -2.33 30.86
N ALA A 232 8.79 -2.35 29.55
CA ALA A 232 7.70 -2.77 28.66
C ALA A 232 8.11 -3.37 27.33
N TRP A 233 7.16 -4.16 26.85
CA TRP A 233 6.67 -4.22 25.48
C TRP A 233 6.95 -2.90 24.72
N GLY A 234 7.98 -2.89 23.88
CA GLY A 234 8.13 -1.92 22.78
C GLY A 234 8.75 -0.55 23.10
N TYR A 235 9.50 -0.35 24.18
CA TYR A 235 10.15 0.96 24.44
C TYR A 235 11.42 1.18 23.62
N TYR A 236 11.29 1.17 22.30
CA TYR A 236 12.33 1.61 21.39
C TYR A 236 11.97 3.02 20.88
N MET A 237 12.78 4.01 21.26
CA MET A 237 12.69 5.39 20.80
C MET A 237 13.09 5.51 19.33
N HIS A 238 13.96 4.60 18.86
CA HIS A 238 14.47 4.58 17.50
C HIS A 238 15.18 5.88 17.08
N ILE A 239 15.78 6.61 18.03
CA ILE A 239 16.51 7.84 17.71
C ILE A 239 17.90 7.51 17.15
N LEU A 240 18.25 8.13 16.03
CA LEU A 240 19.55 7.99 15.39
C LEU A 240 20.64 8.72 16.19
N ASN A 241 21.75 8.04 16.51
CA ASN A 241 22.93 8.65 17.14
C ASN A 241 24.16 8.44 16.24
N GLY A 242 24.18 9.15 15.13
CA GLY A 242 25.29 9.16 14.17
C GLY A 242 25.10 8.22 12.99
N THR A 243 25.26 8.77 11.79
CA THR A 243 25.15 8.07 10.52
C THR A 243 26.32 8.42 9.60
N THR A 244 26.72 7.49 8.73
CA THR A 244 27.77 7.72 7.72
C THR A 244 27.19 7.53 6.33
N LEU A 245 27.37 8.50 5.43
CA LEU A 245 26.94 8.38 4.04
C LEU A 245 27.71 7.23 3.37
N ILE A 246 26.97 6.30 2.76
CA ILE A 246 27.53 5.23 1.93
C ILE A 246 27.54 5.71 0.48
N GLY A 247 26.44 6.33 0.04
CA GLY A 247 26.33 6.91 -1.29
C GLY A 247 24.97 7.54 -1.53
N ASN A 248 24.86 8.22 -2.67
CA ASN A 248 23.59 8.68 -3.25
C ASN A 248 23.30 7.80 -4.47
N TYR A 249 22.14 7.16 -4.50
CA TYR A 249 21.78 6.18 -5.53
C TYR A 249 20.49 6.61 -6.21
N THR A 250 20.35 6.31 -7.50
CA THR A 250 19.07 6.48 -8.21
C THR A 250 18.49 5.10 -8.46
N PRO A 251 17.31 4.75 -7.90
CA PRO A 251 16.65 3.49 -8.22
C PRO A 251 16.46 3.35 -9.74
N PRO A 252 16.86 2.21 -10.35
CA PRO A 252 16.72 2.00 -11.78
C PRO A 252 15.27 2.15 -12.24
N SER A 253 14.99 2.90 -13.31
CA SER A 253 13.60 3.10 -13.78
C SER A 253 12.94 1.81 -14.28
N SER A 254 13.74 0.84 -14.76
CA SER A 254 13.27 -0.49 -15.18
C SER A 254 12.96 -1.41 -14.02
N CYS A 255 13.58 -1.19 -12.86
CA CYS A 255 13.30 -1.93 -11.63
C CYS A 255 13.59 -1.05 -10.41
N PRO A 256 12.65 -0.15 -10.04
CA PRO A 256 12.87 0.79 -8.96
C PRO A 256 12.62 0.12 -7.59
N LEU A 257 13.32 -0.99 -7.38
CA LEU A 257 13.28 -1.81 -6.18
C LEU A 257 14.55 -1.59 -5.37
N ILE A 258 14.37 -1.32 -4.09
CA ILE A 258 15.41 -1.26 -3.07
C ILE A 258 15.16 -2.39 -2.09
N PHE A 259 16.13 -3.27 -1.91
CA PHE A 259 16.08 -4.33 -0.91
C PHE A 259 17.17 -4.13 0.14
N VAL A 260 16.79 -4.18 1.42
CA VAL A 260 17.69 -3.95 2.55
C VAL A 260 17.58 -5.08 3.57
N GLU A 261 18.69 -5.72 3.90
CA GLU A 261 18.78 -6.83 4.88
C GLU A 261 19.02 -6.35 6.32
N ASP A 262 18.50 -5.19 6.68
CA ASP A 262 18.70 -4.60 8.00
C ASP A 262 17.60 -3.57 8.29
N GLN A 263 17.48 -3.14 9.55
CA GLN A 263 16.50 -2.13 9.94
C GLN A 263 16.69 -0.82 9.16
N VAL A 264 15.60 -0.21 8.72
CA VAL A 264 15.64 1.05 7.93
C VAL A 264 14.98 2.18 8.69
N TRP A 265 15.62 3.35 8.72
CA TRP A 265 14.99 4.64 8.98
C TRP A 265 14.67 5.28 7.64
N LEU A 266 13.43 5.72 7.47
CA LEU A 266 12.90 6.18 6.20
C LEU A 266 12.31 7.58 6.33
N GLU A 267 12.70 8.48 5.42
CA GLU A 267 12.18 9.83 5.30
C GLU A 267 12.38 10.42 3.90
N GLY A 268 11.76 11.56 3.63
CA GLY A 268 12.11 12.44 2.51
C GLY A 268 11.01 12.59 1.46
N VAL A 269 11.43 12.89 0.23
CA VAL A 269 10.53 13.20 -0.89
C VAL A 269 10.72 12.18 -2.00
N VAL A 270 9.70 11.36 -2.25
CA VAL A 270 9.71 10.33 -3.30
C VAL A 270 9.39 10.98 -4.65
N ASN A 271 10.24 10.74 -5.65
CA ASN A 271 10.00 11.16 -7.02
C ASN A 271 10.04 9.94 -7.95
N GLY A 272 8.88 9.58 -8.52
CA GLY A 272 8.68 8.37 -9.30
C GLY A 272 8.08 7.23 -8.47
N LYS A 273 8.06 6.02 -9.04
CA LYS A 273 7.58 4.81 -8.37
C LYS A 273 8.77 4.12 -7.72
N VAL A 274 8.70 3.82 -6.42
CA VAL A 274 9.75 3.12 -5.69
C VAL A 274 9.15 2.06 -4.78
N THR A 275 9.77 0.88 -4.77
CA THR A 275 9.50 -0.18 -3.81
C THR A 275 10.70 -0.36 -2.89
N LEU A 276 10.47 -0.28 -1.59
CA LEU A 276 11.43 -0.57 -0.54
C LEU A 276 10.98 -1.84 0.19
N ALA A 277 11.83 -2.86 0.15
CA ALA A 277 11.67 -4.12 0.86
C ALA A 277 12.75 -4.24 1.93
N VAL A 278 12.34 -4.51 3.17
CA VAL A 278 13.23 -4.64 4.33
C VAL A 278 12.98 -6.00 4.97
N ALA A 279 13.90 -6.94 4.71
CA ALA A 279 13.77 -8.32 5.14
C ALA A 279 15.14 -8.99 5.27
N ASP A 280 15.27 -9.95 6.19
CA ASP A 280 16.44 -10.79 6.34
C ASP A 280 16.02 -12.27 6.26
N ASN A 281 16.26 -12.87 5.09
CA ASN A 281 15.89 -14.26 4.83
C ASN A 281 16.88 -15.28 5.42
N GLU A 282 17.95 -14.84 6.09
CA GLU A 282 19.09 -15.68 6.48
C GLU A 282 19.26 -15.86 8.00
N THR A 283 18.64 -15.01 8.84
CA THR A 283 18.78 -15.11 10.30
C THR A 283 17.51 -15.61 11.00
N SER A 284 17.70 -16.44 12.03
CA SER A 284 16.62 -16.87 12.91
C SER A 284 16.32 -15.78 13.95
N GLY A 285 15.20 -15.08 13.79
CA GLY A 285 14.78 -13.99 14.68
C GLY A 285 13.53 -13.28 14.18
N ASN A 286 13.14 -12.18 14.84
CA ASN A 286 12.21 -11.24 14.24
C ASN A 286 12.92 -10.52 13.10
N GLY A 287 12.32 -10.50 11.91
CA GLY A 287 12.86 -9.80 10.75
C GLY A 287 13.07 -8.30 10.99
N PRO A 288 13.81 -7.61 10.11
CA PRO A 288 14.04 -6.19 10.23
C PRO A 288 12.73 -5.38 10.05
N SER A 289 12.72 -4.20 10.65
CA SER A 289 11.58 -3.28 10.64
C SER A 289 11.90 -1.99 9.90
N ILE A 290 10.87 -1.28 9.47
CA ILE A 290 10.98 0.09 8.94
C ILE A 290 10.58 1.07 10.03
N ILE A 291 11.38 2.10 10.26
CA ILE A 291 11.10 3.23 11.13
C ILE A 291 10.84 4.45 10.26
N LEU A 292 9.61 4.97 10.28
CA LEU A 292 9.24 6.23 9.66
C LEU A 292 9.77 7.36 10.54
N ASN A 293 10.82 8.02 10.07
CA ASN A 293 11.65 8.93 10.89
C ASN A 293 11.31 10.40 10.68
N ASP A 294 10.63 10.74 9.59
CA ASP A 294 10.12 12.08 9.27
C ASP A 294 9.02 11.93 8.20
N ASN A 295 8.56 13.05 7.65
CA ASN A 295 7.63 13.09 6.54
C ASN A 295 8.11 12.27 5.34
N ILE A 296 7.15 11.63 4.68
CA ILE A 296 7.34 10.95 3.40
C ILE A 296 6.35 11.56 2.43
N THR A 297 6.82 12.45 1.57
CA THR A 297 5.96 13.20 0.63
C THR A 297 6.29 12.86 -0.80
N TYR A 298 5.44 13.29 -1.74
CA TYR A 298 5.62 13.03 -3.17
C TYR A 298 6.04 14.30 -3.90
N ALA A 299 7.04 14.18 -4.78
CA ALA A 299 7.48 15.27 -5.64
C ALA A 299 6.45 15.60 -6.73
N ASN A 300 5.61 14.64 -7.11
CA ASN A 300 4.55 14.79 -8.11
C ASN A 300 3.43 13.78 -7.89
N GLN A 301 2.27 14.03 -8.51
CA GLN A 301 1.06 13.21 -8.37
C GLN A 301 1.23 11.78 -8.89
N THR A 302 2.18 11.54 -9.79
CA THR A 302 2.48 10.20 -10.34
C THR A 302 3.46 9.41 -9.48
N SER A 303 4.03 9.99 -8.43
CA SER A 303 4.96 9.28 -7.55
C SER A 303 4.21 8.23 -6.73
N GLY A 304 4.94 7.28 -6.18
CA GLY A 304 4.36 6.24 -5.35
C GLY A 304 5.42 5.46 -4.60
N LEU A 305 5.12 5.14 -3.35
CA LEU A 305 5.99 4.35 -2.49
C LEU A 305 5.27 3.08 -2.02
N LEU A 306 5.93 1.95 -2.17
CA LEU A 306 5.65 0.74 -1.41
C LEU A 306 6.80 0.54 -0.42
N ALA A 307 6.51 0.47 0.87
CA ALA A 307 7.47 0.23 1.93
C ALA A 307 7.02 -0.99 2.76
N MET A 308 7.78 -2.09 2.64
CA MET A 308 7.43 -3.35 3.28
C MET A 308 8.52 -3.78 4.25
N GLY A 309 8.16 -3.83 5.54
CA GLY A 309 8.98 -4.44 6.57
C GLY A 309 8.54 -5.87 6.83
N GLU A 310 9.51 -6.78 6.92
CA GLU A 310 9.26 -8.17 7.30
C GLU A 310 8.61 -8.26 8.68
N TYR A 311 9.01 -7.40 9.63
CA TYR A 311 8.40 -7.35 10.96
C TYR A 311 7.46 -6.15 11.13
N ASP A 312 7.95 -5.02 11.65
CA ASP A 312 7.13 -3.85 11.92
C ASP A 312 7.33 -2.71 10.90
N VAL A 313 6.34 -1.81 10.83
CA VAL A 313 6.50 -0.46 10.28
C VAL A 313 6.12 0.54 11.38
N LEU A 314 7.11 1.12 12.05
CA LEU A 314 6.89 1.96 13.22
C LEU A 314 7.16 3.43 12.92
N VAL A 315 6.39 4.31 13.54
CA VAL A 315 6.69 5.74 13.59
C VAL A 315 7.66 5.98 14.75
N GLY A 316 8.75 6.71 14.50
CA GLY A 316 9.76 7.04 15.51
C GLY A 316 9.24 7.94 16.64
N LEU A 317 10.08 8.14 17.67
CA LEU A 317 9.81 9.11 18.74
C LEU A 317 9.91 10.54 18.21
N GLU A 318 11.08 10.90 17.67
CA GLU A 318 11.41 12.22 17.15
C GLU A 318 10.92 12.35 15.71
N VAL A 319 9.69 12.83 15.57
CA VAL A 319 9.01 13.10 14.29
C VAL A 319 8.32 14.47 14.35
N PRO A 320 7.95 15.06 13.20
CA PRO A 320 7.21 16.33 13.16
C PRO A 320 5.96 16.33 14.03
N ASP A 321 5.58 17.51 14.52
CA ASP A 321 4.34 17.68 15.28
C ASP A 321 3.10 17.43 14.41
N ASP A 322 3.19 17.84 13.14
CA ASP A 322 2.27 17.50 12.05
C ASP A 322 3.02 16.66 11.03
N MET A 323 2.76 15.36 11.03
CA MET A 323 3.45 14.39 10.18
C MET A 323 2.57 13.97 9.00
N GLU A 324 3.15 13.95 7.81
CA GLU A 324 2.53 13.44 6.58
C GLU A 324 3.37 12.28 6.01
N ILE A 325 2.71 11.14 5.78
CA ILE A 325 3.31 9.97 5.13
C ILE A 325 2.45 9.50 3.97
N ASN A 326 3.06 9.43 2.78
CA ASN A 326 2.42 9.04 1.54
C ASN A 326 3.00 7.71 1.04
N GLY A 327 2.18 6.67 0.95
CA GLY A 327 2.64 5.34 0.54
C GLY A 327 1.76 4.17 0.95
N ILE A 328 2.15 3.01 0.46
CA ILE A 328 1.66 1.70 0.90
C ILE A 328 2.67 1.17 1.92
N PHE A 329 2.24 1.02 3.17
CA PHE A 329 3.07 0.56 4.28
C PHE A 329 2.63 -0.83 4.71
N VAL A 330 3.52 -1.82 4.62
CA VAL A 330 3.23 -3.22 4.93
C VAL A 330 4.11 -3.71 6.08
N ALA A 331 3.49 -4.07 7.19
CA ALA A 331 4.12 -4.79 8.30
C ALA A 331 3.68 -6.26 8.23
N GLN A 332 4.53 -7.12 7.66
CA GLN A 332 4.11 -8.48 7.29
C GLN A 332 3.85 -9.40 8.47
N ASN A 333 4.75 -9.42 9.45
CA ASN A 333 4.63 -10.29 10.62
C ASN A 333 4.25 -9.51 11.89
N GLY A 334 4.70 -8.27 11.98
CA GLY A 334 4.48 -7.37 13.09
C GLY A 334 3.30 -6.43 12.85
N HIS A 335 3.47 -5.16 13.19
CA HIS A 335 2.40 -4.17 13.14
C HIS A 335 2.85 -2.82 12.60
N PHE A 336 1.88 -2.07 12.06
CA PHE A 336 2.04 -0.65 11.83
C PHE A 336 1.65 0.13 13.10
N GLY A 337 2.53 0.99 13.62
CA GLY A 337 2.17 1.72 14.82
C GLY A 337 3.20 2.74 15.29
N ARG A 338 2.91 3.34 16.44
CA ARG A 338 3.83 4.18 17.20
C ARG A 338 3.88 3.65 18.62
N ASN A 339 5.08 3.46 19.15
CA ASN A 339 5.24 2.96 20.51
C ASN A 339 4.63 3.92 21.55
N TYR A 340 4.27 3.37 22.71
CA TYR A 340 3.87 4.17 23.85
C TYR A 340 5.10 4.79 24.50
N TYR A 341 5.20 6.12 24.49
CA TYR A 341 6.31 6.85 25.11
C TYR A 341 5.87 7.47 26.44
N GLY A 342 5.75 6.62 27.46
CA GLY A 342 5.32 7.03 28.81
C GLY A 342 6.43 7.66 29.66
N TYR A 343 7.67 7.19 29.48
CA TYR A 343 8.85 7.71 30.16
C TYR A 343 9.99 7.84 29.15
N VAL A 344 10.25 9.07 28.72
CA VAL A 344 11.41 9.41 27.88
C VAL A 344 12.29 10.41 28.64
N PRO A 345 13.61 10.41 28.42
CA PRO A 345 14.49 11.39 29.05
C PRO A 345 14.05 12.83 28.71
N SER A 346 14.35 13.78 29.60
CA SER A 346 13.83 15.16 29.51
C SER A 346 14.06 15.84 28.16
N GLY A 347 15.20 15.57 27.51
CA GLY A 347 15.53 16.09 26.17
C GLY A 347 14.56 15.69 25.06
N TRP A 348 13.81 14.60 25.22
CA TRP A 348 12.84 14.11 24.23
C TRP A 348 11.38 14.12 24.73
N SER A 349 11.14 14.62 25.94
CA SER A 349 9.79 14.66 26.55
C SER A 349 8.77 15.44 25.72
N GLY A 350 9.22 16.43 24.95
CA GLY A 350 8.40 17.16 24.00
C GLY A 350 7.78 16.25 22.94
N TYR A 351 8.48 15.18 22.54
CA TYR A 351 8.07 14.27 21.46
C TYR A 351 7.01 13.24 21.84
N ASN A 352 6.67 13.09 23.12
CA ASN A 352 5.70 12.08 23.57
C ASN A 352 4.34 12.23 22.89
N LYS A 353 3.89 13.47 22.74
CA LYS A 353 2.66 13.87 22.07
C LYS A 353 2.99 14.65 20.81
N ARG A 354 2.22 14.40 19.77
CA ARG A 354 2.27 15.08 18.47
C ARG A 354 0.86 15.58 18.15
N ASN A 355 0.74 16.62 17.33
CA ASN A 355 -0.55 17.16 16.90
C ASN A 355 -1.26 16.21 15.93
N SER A 356 -0.73 16.00 14.72
CA SER A 356 -1.44 15.24 13.68
C SER A 356 -0.58 14.24 12.92
N LEU A 357 -1.21 13.13 12.50
CA LEU A 357 -0.66 12.17 11.54
C LEU A 357 -1.62 12.04 10.36
N THR A 358 -1.16 12.47 9.19
CA THR A 358 -1.84 12.26 7.91
C THR A 358 -1.18 11.13 7.15
N VAL A 359 -1.96 10.12 6.78
CA VAL A 359 -1.52 8.99 5.96
C VAL A 359 -2.32 9.00 4.67
N ASN A 360 -1.63 9.20 3.54
CA ASN A 360 -2.23 9.07 2.22
C ASN A 360 -1.71 7.80 1.53
N GLY A 361 -2.56 6.79 1.40
CA GLY A 361 -2.23 5.48 0.87
C GLY A 361 -2.82 4.37 1.72
N THR A 362 -2.04 3.32 1.97
CA THR A 362 -2.54 2.05 2.54
C THR A 362 -1.67 1.62 3.70
N ILE A 363 -2.31 1.12 4.76
CA ILE A 363 -1.62 0.41 5.84
C ILE A 363 -2.07 -1.05 5.87
N VAL A 364 -1.10 -1.95 5.70
CA VAL A 364 -1.28 -3.38 5.88
C VAL A 364 -0.50 -3.82 7.12
N SER A 365 -1.17 -4.48 8.07
CA SER A 365 -0.57 -4.80 9.35
C SER A 365 -1.11 -6.13 9.88
N ASN A 366 -0.22 -7.10 10.10
CA ASN A 366 -0.62 -8.39 10.67
C ASN A 366 -1.11 -8.24 12.11
N GLY A 367 -0.39 -7.44 12.91
CA GLY A 367 -0.76 -7.07 14.26
C GLY A 367 -1.73 -5.88 14.32
N ARG A 368 -2.14 -5.55 15.55
CA ARG A 368 -3.05 -4.43 15.83
C ARG A 368 -2.33 -3.11 15.59
N VAL A 369 -2.95 -2.22 14.82
CA VAL A 369 -2.43 -0.87 14.62
C VAL A 369 -2.74 0.05 15.79
N GLY A 370 -1.82 0.98 16.07
CA GLY A 370 -2.01 1.99 17.10
C GLY A 370 -0.97 3.09 17.02
N THR A 371 -1.41 4.34 16.91
CA THR A 371 -0.53 5.54 16.86
C THR A 371 -0.88 6.58 17.93
N GLN A 372 -1.77 6.21 18.85
CA GLN A 372 -2.18 7.01 20.00
C GLN A 372 -2.50 6.08 21.17
N TRP A 373 -2.15 6.53 22.36
CA TRP A 373 -2.27 5.77 23.60
C TRP A 373 -3.07 6.57 24.63
N VAL A 374 -4.06 5.91 25.23
CA VAL A 374 -4.83 6.43 26.36
C VAL A 374 -4.34 5.76 27.63
N CYS A 375 -3.97 6.56 28.64
CA CYS A 375 -3.33 6.06 29.86
C CYS A 375 -4.33 5.78 30.98
N SER A 376 -5.57 6.21 30.86
CA SER A 376 -6.64 5.86 31.80
C SER A 376 -8.00 5.86 31.09
N PRO A 377 -8.94 4.98 31.49
CA PRO A 377 -10.29 4.99 30.93
C PRO A 377 -10.93 6.37 31.08
N GLY A 378 -11.41 6.95 29.97
CA GLY A 378 -11.99 8.30 29.96
C GLY A 378 -10.99 9.47 30.04
N SER A 379 -9.68 9.24 29.94
CA SER A 379 -8.68 10.32 29.96
C SER A 379 -8.33 10.83 28.57
N TYR A 380 -7.71 12.01 28.54
CA TYR A 380 -6.94 12.50 27.39
C TYR A 380 -5.85 11.50 26.98
N TYR A 381 -5.48 11.50 25.70
CA TYR A 381 -4.32 10.73 25.23
C TYR A 381 -3.05 11.17 25.96
N CYS A 382 -2.13 10.24 26.19
CA CYS A 382 -0.89 10.46 26.91
C CYS A 382 0.36 10.32 26.02
N SER A 383 0.22 9.67 24.88
CA SER A 383 1.28 9.53 23.89
C SER A 383 0.69 9.30 22.50
N GLY A 384 1.41 9.69 21.46
CA GLY A 384 0.99 9.55 20.07
C GLY A 384 0.47 10.85 19.46
N PHE A 385 -0.30 10.71 18.39
CA PHE A 385 -0.91 11.83 17.67
C PHE A 385 -2.31 12.12 18.20
N GLU A 386 -2.67 13.40 18.35
CA GLU A 386 -4.01 13.82 18.75
C GLU A 386 -5.04 13.55 17.65
N PHE A 387 -4.72 13.97 16.42
CA PHE A 387 -5.58 13.81 15.25
C PHE A 387 -4.95 12.86 14.24
N ARG A 388 -5.78 12.02 13.62
CA ARG A 388 -5.32 11.00 12.66
C ARG A 388 -6.21 10.99 11.44
N PHE A 389 -5.63 11.30 10.29
CA PHE A 389 -6.30 11.35 9.00
C PHE A 389 -5.78 10.23 8.11
N ASN A 390 -6.68 9.42 7.58
CA ASN A 390 -6.34 8.29 6.72
C ASN A 390 -7.11 8.41 5.42
N ASN A 391 -6.41 8.57 4.30
CA ASN A 391 -7.01 8.65 2.99
C ASN A 391 -6.36 7.59 2.10
N TYR A 392 -7.12 6.72 1.44
CA TYR A 392 -6.54 5.90 0.38
C TYR A 392 -6.09 6.77 -0.79
N ASP A 393 -5.03 6.36 -1.47
CA ASP A 393 -4.50 7.10 -2.63
C ASP A 393 -4.96 6.43 -3.93
N ARG A 394 -5.86 7.11 -4.65
CA ARG A 394 -6.38 6.63 -5.94
C ARG A 394 -5.28 6.43 -6.98
N ASN A 395 -4.20 7.21 -6.94
CA ASN A 395 -3.08 7.04 -7.87
C ASN A 395 -2.31 5.75 -7.58
N LEU A 396 -2.21 5.34 -6.32
CA LEU A 396 -1.63 4.03 -5.95
C LEU A 396 -2.54 2.86 -6.35
N VAL A 397 -3.86 3.08 -6.45
CA VAL A 397 -4.80 2.07 -6.99
C VAL A 397 -4.60 1.89 -8.50
N LEU A 398 -4.57 3.00 -9.24
CA LEU A 398 -4.53 2.97 -10.71
C LEU A 398 -3.13 2.69 -11.25
N SER A 399 -2.09 3.15 -10.57
CA SER A 399 -0.70 3.00 -10.98
C SER A 399 0.16 2.76 -9.73
N PRO A 400 0.09 1.55 -9.13
CA PRO A 400 0.91 1.22 -7.97
C PRO A 400 2.41 1.21 -8.32
N PRO A 401 3.29 1.38 -7.32
CA PRO A 401 4.69 0.98 -7.42
C PRO A 401 4.83 -0.50 -7.82
N PRO A 402 5.99 -0.94 -8.33
CA PRO A 402 6.15 -2.32 -8.74
C PRO A 402 6.03 -3.28 -7.55
N MET A 403 5.51 -4.47 -7.83
CA MET A 403 5.45 -5.56 -6.86
C MET A 403 4.59 -5.28 -5.61
N VAL A 404 3.60 -4.38 -5.74
CA VAL A 404 2.55 -4.24 -4.72
C VAL A 404 1.74 -5.55 -4.65
N PRO A 405 1.56 -6.12 -3.44
CA PRO A 405 0.78 -7.34 -3.25
C PRO A 405 -0.63 -7.23 -3.85
N ARG A 406 -1.05 -8.30 -4.50
CA ARG A 406 -2.34 -8.40 -5.19
C ARG A 406 -3.38 -9.04 -4.28
N THR A 407 -4.60 -8.52 -4.30
CA THR A 407 -5.75 -9.10 -3.59
C THR A 407 -6.62 -9.96 -4.51
N SER A 408 -6.39 -9.91 -5.82
CA SER A 408 -6.99 -10.77 -6.82
C SER A 408 -6.00 -11.06 -7.97
N ASP A 409 -6.09 -12.27 -8.52
CA ASP A 409 -5.33 -12.65 -9.72
C ASP A 409 -5.96 -12.15 -11.03
N VAL A 410 -7.19 -11.63 -10.97
CA VAL A 410 -7.96 -11.19 -12.13
C VAL A 410 -7.65 -9.74 -12.46
N TYR A 411 -7.36 -9.44 -13.73
CA TYR A 411 -7.31 -8.06 -14.22
C TYR A 411 -8.69 -7.44 -14.21
N THR A 412 -8.83 -6.32 -13.52
CA THR A 412 -10.08 -5.57 -13.44
C THR A 412 -10.00 -4.33 -14.32
N PHE A 413 -11.17 -3.92 -14.80
CA PHE A 413 -11.32 -2.75 -15.64
C PHE A 413 -11.20 -1.50 -14.75
N SER A 414 -10.20 -0.64 -14.98
CA SER A 414 -9.86 0.44 -14.05
C SER A 414 -10.16 1.86 -14.55
N ASP A 415 -10.15 2.09 -15.87
CA ASP A 415 -10.53 3.37 -16.50
C ASP A 415 -11.05 3.16 -17.94
N TRP A 416 -12.03 3.97 -18.36
CA TRP A 416 -12.59 4.00 -19.73
C TRP A 416 -12.55 5.43 -20.27
N ARG A 417 -12.11 5.62 -21.51
CA ARG A 417 -12.19 6.92 -22.20
C ARG A 417 -12.61 6.76 -23.65
N ASP A 418 -13.57 7.58 -24.08
CA ASP A 418 -13.85 7.89 -25.49
C ASP A 418 -12.92 9.04 -25.90
N LYS A 419 -12.23 8.90 -27.03
CA LYS A 419 -11.23 9.87 -27.54
C LYS A 419 -11.71 10.60 -28.78
#